data_AF-A0A523ZY07-F1
#
_entry.id   AF-A0A523ZY07-F1
#
_cell.length_a   1.000
_cell.length_b   1.000
_cell.length_c   1.000
_cell.angle_alpha   90.00
_cell.angle_beta   90.00
_cell.angle_gamma   90.00
#
_symmetry.space_group_name_H-M   'P 1'
#
loop_
_entity.id
_entity.type
_entity.pdbx_description
1 polymer ?
#
loop_
_entity_poly.entity_id
_entity_poly.type
_entity_poly.pdbx_seq_one_letter_code
_entity_poly.pdbx_strand_id
1 'polypeptide(L)'
;MSQKEFKHFFLENILNFLWRQWSSLGVAGGARSEDEWVIDPEALLLFSIEMSRYEPRLFDEVLDWMVVNGKWIDIQRLRGIVKSKNEKTRRLMSAVALFLSHEAKSYRRKWQALARSKSSDLRVKAEMLFNTRKGEPFPKPGEISELFHEYGFLRESFSLRKMSRPVSVAARSNMRFSLRALFGIGSRSECILYLLTHEAGHPSEVADAIGISLRAVQDALIELAESGLVLTRIKGKRKIEYWLSQKRWGEFLLGANLDDQKLPVWLDWISLFSALNNVWDVLNEVEQVISDYLRSSKLREAMETISLEFSKSGLD
;
A
#
# COMPACT_ATOMS: atom_id res chain seq x y z
N MET A 1 27.33 -3.81 13.10
CA MET A 1 26.10 -3.14 13.52
C MET A 1 25.42 -4.00 14.57
N SER A 2 25.13 -3.46 15.74
CA SER A 2 24.36 -4.17 16.78
C SER A 2 22.90 -4.37 16.32
N GLN A 3 22.17 -5.29 16.95
CA GLN A 3 20.75 -5.52 16.62
C GLN A 3 19.90 -4.24 16.80
N LYS A 4 20.15 -3.47 17.86
CA LYS A 4 19.44 -2.21 18.13
C LYS A 4 19.76 -1.14 17.09
N GLU A 5 21.03 -1.03 16.70
CA GLU A 5 21.45 -0.15 15.60
C GLU A 5 20.79 -0.56 14.28
N PHE A 6 20.72 -1.86 13.98
CA PHE A 6 20.07 -2.37 12.78
C PHE A 6 18.56 -2.11 12.78
N LYS A 7 17.88 -2.32 13.89
CA LYS A 7 16.46 -2.00 14.03
C LYS A 7 16.19 -0.52 13.79
N HIS A 8 17.02 0.37 14.36
CA HIS A 8 16.91 1.80 14.13
C HIS A 8 17.17 2.16 12.67
N PHE A 9 18.26 1.66 12.10
CA PHE A 9 18.60 1.84 10.69
C PHE A 9 17.48 1.37 9.76
N PHE A 10 16.91 0.18 10.01
CA PHE A 10 15.79 -0.35 9.24
C PHE A 10 14.59 0.58 9.30
N LEU A 11 14.16 0.98 10.50
CA LEU A 11 13.03 1.90 10.69
C LEU A 11 13.26 3.22 9.95
N GLU A 12 14.46 3.82 10.07
CA GLU A 12 14.78 5.07 9.39
C GLU A 12 14.71 4.95 7.86
N ASN A 13 15.21 3.84 7.30
CA ASN A 13 15.11 3.59 5.86
C ASN A 13 13.66 3.41 5.41
N ILE A 14 12.83 2.70 6.19
CA ILE A 14 11.40 2.56 5.91
C ILE A 14 10.69 3.93 5.93
N LEU A 15 10.92 4.75 6.95
CA LEU A 15 10.30 6.07 7.05
C LEU A 15 10.75 6.99 5.91
N ASN A 16 12.04 6.98 5.57
CA ASN A 16 12.57 7.75 4.44
C ASN A 16 11.96 7.28 3.11
N PHE A 17 11.82 5.97 2.92
CA PHE A 17 11.15 5.40 1.75
C PHE A 17 9.69 5.87 1.66
N LEU A 18 8.93 5.78 2.76
CA LEU A 18 7.54 6.22 2.81
C LEU A 18 7.41 7.72 2.49
N TRP A 19 8.24 8.58 3.08
CA TRP A 19 8.26 10.01 2.75
C TRP A 19 8.48 10.25 1.26
N ARG A 20 9.42 9.52 0.65
CA ARG A 20 9.71 9.63 -0.78
C ARG A 20 8.48 9.23 -1.61
N GLN A 21 7.87 8.08 -1.33
CA GLN A 21 6.70 7.59 -2.07
C GLN A 21 5.51 8.55 -1.95
N TRP A 22 5.19 9.00 -0.73
CA TRP A 22 4.11 9.96 -0.51
C TRP A 22 4.36 11.32 -1.15
N SER A 23 5.62 11.76 -1.18
CA SER A 23 6.01 13.02 -1.85
C SER A 23 5.82 12.95 -3.36
N SER A 24 6.09 11.78 -3.98
CA SER A 24 5.78 11.52 -5.40
C SER A 24 4.28 11.49 -5.68
N LEU A 25 3.46 11.15 -4.68
CA LEU A 25 2.00 11.27 -4.75
C LEU A 25 1.46 12.68 -4.45
N GLY A 26 2.28 13.61 -3.96
CA GLY A 26 1.90 15.01 -3.72
C GLY A 26 1.78 15.42 -2.25
N VAL A 27 2.23 14.60 -1.29
CA VAL A 27 2.47 15.05 0.10
C VAL A 27 3.58 16.10 0.14
N ALA A 28 3.44 17.09 1.02
CA ALA A 28 4.45 18.13 1.21
C ALA A 28 5.50 17.70 2.26
N GLY A 29 6.78 17.78 1.90
CA GLY A 29 7.87 17.70 2.90
C GLY A 29 8.99 16.71 2.62
N GLY A 30 8.89 15.85 1.60
CA GLY A 30 9.99 15.00 1.16
C GLY A 30 10.55 15.39 -0.22
N ALA A 31 11.76 14.91 -0.51
CA ALA A 31 12.34 15.01 -1.85
C ALA A 31 11.50 14.18 -2.82
N ARG A 32 11.08 14.79 -3.93
CA ARG A 32 10.46 14.06 -5.03
C ARG A 32 11.54 13.26 -5.75
N SER A 33 11.31 11.96 -5.89
CA SER A 33 12.14 11.08 -6.70
C SER A 33 11.29 10.54 -7.84
N GLU A 34 11.86 10.54 -9.05
CA GLU A 34 11.29 9.82 -10.18
C GLU A 34 11.69 8.35 -10.07
N ASP A 35 11.09 7.67 -9.09
CA ASP A 35 11.27 6.23 -8.94
C ASP A 35 10.71 5.51 -10.19
N GLU A 36 11.38 4.43 -10.61
CA GLU A 36 11.08 3.76 -11.87
C GLU A 36 9.83 2.87 -11.82
N TRP A 37 9.21 2.73 -10.66
CA TRP A 37 8.07 1.83 -10.44
C TRP A 37 6.73 2.55 -10.32
N VAL A 38 5.65 1.81 -10.59
CA VAL A 38 4.29 2.30 -10.35
C VAL A 38 3.96 2.20 -8.86
N ILE A 39 3.41 3.27 -8.29
CA ILE A 39 3.01 3.31 -6.88
C ILE A 39 1.63 2.66 -6.67
N ASP A 40 1.56 1.75 -5.70
CA ASP A 40 0.31 1.16 -5.21
C ASP A 40 -0.22 1.94 -3.99
N PRO A 41 -1.28 2.75 -4.12
CA PRO A 41 -1.72 3.59 -3.02
C PRO A 41 -2.46 2.85 -1.91
N GLU A 42 -3.09 1.69 -2.19
CA GLU A 42 -3.77 0.92 -1.14
C GLU A 42 -2.75 0.18 -0.26
N ALA A 43 -1.77 -0.49 -0.88
CA ALA A 43 -0.71 -1.17 -0.16
C ALA A 43 0.15 -0.16 0.62
N LEU A 44 0.48 0.98 -0.02
CA LEU A 44 1.23 2.07 0.62
C LEU A 44 0.48 2.65 1.81
N LEU A 45 -0.82 2.92 1.70
CA LEU A 45 -1.63 3.39 2.84
C LEU A 45 -1.56 2.41 4.01
N LEU A 46 -1.79 1.12 3.74
CA LEU A 46 -1.83 0.11 4.78
C LEU A 46 -0.48 -0.05 5.49
N PHE A 47 0.62 -0.11 4.74
CA PHE A 47 1.95 -0.18 5.32
C PHE A 47 2.30 1.11 6.09
N SER A 48 1.89 2.27 5.56
CA SER A 48 2.14 3.57 6.19
C SER A 48 1.47 3.68 7.55
N ILE A 49 0.21 3.28 7.70
CA ILE A 49 -0.47 3.39 9.00
C ILE A 49 0.17 2.51 10.08
N GLU A 50 0.87 1.44 9.69
CA GLU A 50 1.61 0.58 10.63
C GLU A 50 2.95 1.21 11.02
N MET A 51 3.74 1.65 10.03
CA MET A 51 5.10 2.14 10.24
C MET A 51 5.17 3.60 10.71
N SER A 52 4.24 4.46 10.29
CA SER A 52 4.20 5.86 10.74
C SER A 52 3.67 6.01 12.18
N ARG A 53 3.34 4.91 12.87
CA ARG A 53 3.21 4.91 14.34
C ARG A 53 4.50 5.35 15.05
N TYR A 54 5.64 5.22 14.38
CA TYR A 54 6.95 5.71 14.89
C TYR A 54 7.30 7.11 14.38
N GLU A 55 6.43 7.73 13.59
CA GLU A 55 6.60 9.07 13.05
C GLU A 55 5.26 9.79 12.85
N PRO A 56 4.73 10.45 13.90
CA PRO A 56 3.38 11.04 13.88
C PRO A 56 3.13 12.02 12.73
N ARG A 57 4.17 12.78 12.33
CA ARG A 57 4.07 13.75 11.24
C ARG A 57 3.74 13.07 9.91
N LEU A 58 4.46 12.01 9.55
CA LEU A 58 4.15 11.22 8.35
C LEU A 58 2.73 10.66 8.41
N PHE A 59 2.31 10.12 9.56
CA PHE A 59 0.95 9.59 9.73
C PHE A 59 -0.10 10.66 9.36
N ASP A 60 0.06 11.87 9.89
CA ASP A 60 -0.89 12.96 9.68
C ASP A 60 -0.84 13.53 8.25
N GLU A 61 0.33 13.57 7.61
CA GLU A 61 0.43 13.96 6.20
C GLU A 61 -0.19 12.93 5.26
N VAL A 62 -0.11 11.63 5.58
CA VAL A 62 -0.84 10.59 4.84
C VAL A 62 -2.35 10.81 4.96
N LEU A 63 -2.85 11.14 6.15
CA LEU A 63 -4.26 11.47 6.33
C LEU A 63 -4.67 12.73 5.57
N ASP A 64 -3.84 13.78 5.57
CA ASP A 64 -4.06 15.00 4.80
C ASP A 64 -4.20 14.68 3.30
N TRP A 65 -3.29 13.85 2.78
CA TRP A 65 -3.35 13.42 1.39
C TRP A 65 -4.62 12.63 1.10
N MET A 66 -5.05 11.75 2.01
CA MET A 66 -6.27 10.96 1.84
C MET A 66 -7.53 11.82 1.81
N VAL A 67 -7.55 12.96 2.50
CA VAL A 67 -8.66 13.94 2.43
C VAL A 67 -8.74 14.66 1.08
N VAL A 68 -7.60 14.81 0.38
CA VAL A 68 -7.55 15.44 -0.96
C VAL A 68 -7.75 14.42 -2.09
N ASN A 69 -7.11 13.26 -1.98
CA ASN A 69 -6.91 12.31 -3.08
C ASN A 69 -7.58 10.95 -2.85
N GLY A 70 -8.21 10.72 -1.70
CA GLY A 70 -8.84 9.46 -1.33
C GLY A 70 -9.94 8.97 -2.29
N LYS A 71 -10.43 9.82 -3.22
CA LYS A 71 -11.29 9.39 -4.33
C LYS A 71 -10.64 8.29 -5.18
N TRP A 72 -9.32 8.30 -5.30
CA TRP A 72 -8.56 7.37 -6.13
C TRP A 72 -8.40 5.98 -5.52
N ILE A 73 -8.63 5.82 -4.22
CA ILE A 73 -8.44 4.55 -3.51
C ILE A 73 -9.52 3.54 -3.91
N ASP A 74 -9.14 2.34 -4.33
CA ASP A 74 -10.06 1.23 -4.52
C ASP A 74 -10.42 0.60 -3.17
N ILE A 75 -11.65 0.84 -2.70
CA ILE A 75 -12.13 0.33 -1.41
C ILE A 75 -12.33 -1.19 -1.45
N GLN A 76 -12.71 -1.76 -2.59
CA GLN A 76 -12.92 -3.21 -2.69
C GLN A 76 -11.57 -3.93 -2.60
N ARG A 77 -10.58 -3.45 -3.34
CA ARG A 77 -9.20 -3.94 -3.29
C ARG A 77 -8.58 -3.75 -1.90
N LEU A 78 -8.68 -2.55 -1.33
CA LEU A 78 -8.17 -2.27 0.02
C LEU A 78 -8.78 -3.22 1.07
N ARG A 79 -10.10 -3.50 1.00
CA ARG A 79 -10.76 -4.47 1.88
C ARG A 79 -10.19 -5.89 1.71
N GLY A 80 -9.88 -6.29 0.48
CA GLY A 80 -9.22 -7.56 0.19
C GLY A 80 -7.88 -7.67 0.91
N ILE A 81 -7.03 -6.64 0.79
CA ILE A 81 -5.70 -6.60 1.43
C ILE A 81 -5.82 -6.56 2.95
N VAL A 82 -6.74 -5.76 3.50
CA VAL A 82 -6.93 -5.62 4.96
C VAL A 82 -7.42 -6.93 5.60
N LYS A 83 -8.15 -7.77 4.86
CA LYS A 83 -8.73 -9.02 5.39
C LYS A 83 -7.67 -10.00 5.91
N SER A 84 -6.47 -10.02 5.30
CA SER A 84 -5.37 -10.90 5.72
C SER A 84 -4.53 -10.34 6.88
N LYS A 85 -4.79 -9.10 7.32
CA LYS A 85 -4.01 -8.45 8.38
C LYS A 85 -4.48 -8.82 9.78
N ASN A 86 -3.58 -8.64 10.75
CA ASN A 86 -3.87 -8.85 12.16
C ASN A 86 -4.95 -7.87 12.68
N GLU A 87 -5.47 -8.17 13.86
CA GLU A 87 -6.59 -7.41 14.44
C GLU A 87 -6.28 -5.93 14.68
N LYS A 88 -5.06 -5.64 15.13
CA LYS A 88 -4.59 -4.29 15.43
C LYS A 88 -4.57 -3.44 14.16
N THR A 89 -4.01 -3.95 13.07
CA THR A 89 -3.99 -3.27 11.76
C THR A 89 -5.41 -3.06 11.22
N ARG A 90 -6.30 -4.05 11.37
CA ARG A 90 -7.71 -3.93 10.94
C ARG A 90 -8.47 -2.85 11.72
N ARG A 91 -8.28 -2.77 13.04
CA ARG A 91 -8.84 -1.69 13.88
C ARG A 91 -8.28 -0.33 13.47
N LEU A 92 -6.97 -0.24 13.25
CA LEU A 92 -6.32 1.02 12.90
C LEU A 92 -6.82 1.55 11.54
N MET A 93 -6.91 0.67 10.55
CA MET A 93 -7.48 1.03 9.25
C MET A 93 -8.96 1.44 9.37
N SER A 94 -9.73 0.82 10.27
CA SER A 94 -11.11 1.21 10.53
C SER A 94 -11.21 2.60 11.18
N ALA A 95 -10.30 2.94 12.11
CA ALA A 95 -10.19 4.27 12.70
C ALA A 95 -9.86 5.34 11.64
N VAL A 96 -8.89 5.06 10.77
CA VAL A 96 -8.55 5.94 9.64
C VAL A 96 -9.73 6.09 8.68
N ALA A 97 -10.45 5.01 8.40
CA ALA A 97 -11.66 5.07 7.56
C ALA A 97 -12.77 5.89 8.21
N LEU A 98 -12.96 5.81 9.53
CA LEU A 98 -13.92 6.64 10.25
C LEU A 98 -13.53 8.12 10.12
N PHE A 99 -12.27 8.45 10.40
CA PHE A 99 -11.73 9.80 10.22
C PHE A 99 -12.00 10.33 8.79
N LEU A 100 -11.66 9.56 7.76
CA LEU A 100 -11.89 9.96 6.36
C LEU A 100 -13.37 10.08 6.01
N SER A 101 -14.25 9.33 6.66
CA SER A 101 -15.69 9.47 6.46
C SER A 101 -16.27 10.77 7.04
N HIS A 102 -15.55 11.41 7.98
CA HIS A 102 -15.88 12.73 8.52
C HIS A 102 -15.24 13.85 7.69
N GLU A 103 -13.95 13.73 7.38
CA GLU A 103 -13.21 14.81 6.72
C GLU A 103 -13.39 14.88 5.19
N ALA A 104 -13.52 13.73 4.51
CA ALA A 104 -13.54 13.69 3.05
C ALA A 104 -14.94 13.97 2.47
N LYS A 105 -15.31 15.25 2.43
CA LYS A 105 -16.65 15.74 2.04
C LYS A 105 -17.25 15.05 0.79
N SER A 106 -16.48 14.98 -0.30
CA SER A 106 -16.99 14.52 -1.61
C SER A 106 -17.11 13.01 -1.77
N TYR A 107 -16.46 12.22 -0.92
CA TYR A 107 -16.44 10.76 -1.06
C TYR A 107 -16.56 10.02 0.27
N ARG A 108 -17.02 10.68 1.34
CA ARG A 108 -17.24 10.10 2.67
C ARG A 108 -17.91 8.72 2.69
N ARG A 109 -18.93 8.51 1.85
CA ARG A 109 -19.73 7.27 1.83
C ARG A 109 -18.86 6.03 1.50
N LYS A 110 -17.81 6.19 0.69
CA LYS A 110 -16.92 5.07 0.34
C LYS A 110 -16.15 4.54 1.55
N TRP A 111 -15.77 5.44 2.47
CA TRP A 111 -14.99 5.10 3.66
C TRP A 111 -15.86 4.56 4.81
N GLN A 112 -17.13 4.96 4.88
CA GLN A 112 -18.07 4.45 5.88
C GLN A 112 -18.20 2.92 5.87
N ALA A 113 -18.14 2.30 4.69
CA ALA A 113 -18.20 0.85 4.57
C ALA A 113 -17.01 0.14 5.22
N LEU A 114 -15.82 0.77 5.20
CA LEU A 114 -14.61 0.24 5.82
C LEU A 114 -14.58 0.54 7.33
N ALA A 115 -15.03 1.73 7.74
CA ALA A 115 -15.13 2.12 9.15
C ALA A 115 -16.02 1.18 9.98
N ARG A 116 -17.15 0.75 9.39
CA ARG A 116 -18.10 -0.18 10.03
C ARG A 116 -17.61 -1.63 10.10
N SER A 117 -16.45 -1.95 9.52
CA SER A 117 -16.00 -3.33 9.42
C SER A 117 -15.63 -3.92 10.79
N LYS A 118 -15.21 -3.10 11.76
CA LYS A 118 -14.87 -3.50 13.15
C LYS A 118 -14.85 -2.31 14.10
N SER A 119 -15.92 -2.03 14.84
CA SER A 119 -15.77 -1.28 16.11
C SER A 119 -14.92 -2.12 17.07
N SER A 120 -14.12 -1.50 17.93
CA SER A 120 -13.38 -2.27 18.93
C SER A 120 -14.35 -3.13 19.76
N ASP A 121 -14.00 -4.40 19.99
CA ASP A 121 -14.65 -5.14 21.08
C ASP A 121 -14.33 -4.37 22.37
N LEU A 122 -15.34 -4.12 23.22
CA LEU A 122 -15.20 -3.40 24.48
C LEU A 122 -14.10 -3.98 25.40
N ARG A 123 -13.66 -5.21 25.10
CA ARG A 123 -12.57 -5.93 25.77
C ARG A 123 -11.16 -5.52 25.34
N VAL A 124 -10.99 -4.79 24.24
CA VAL A 124 -9.66 -4.38 23.76
C VAL A 124 -9.18 -3.20 24.59
N LYS A 125 -8.11 -3.42 25.35
CA LYS A 125 -7.45 -2.35 26.12
C LYS A 125 -6.89 -1.30 25.15
N ALA A 126 -7.21 -0.03 25.38
CA ALA A 126 -6.69 1.07 24.59
C ALA A 126 -5.15 1.15 24.68
N GLU A 127 -4.50 1.35 23.54
CA GLU A 127 -3.04 1.49 23.42
C GLU A 127 -2.68 2.86 22.82
N MET A 128 -1.48 3.36 23.09
CA MET A 128 -0.99 4.56 22.40
C MET A 128 -0.86 4.30 20.90
N LEU A 129 -1.40 5.20 20.08
CA LEU A 129 -1.24 5.11 18.63
C LEU A 129 0.25 5.22 18.26
N PHE A 130 0.93 6.19 18.87
CA PHE A 130 2.31 6.52 18.53
C PHE A 130 3.31 5.98 19.55
N ASN A 131 4.47 5.58 19.02
CA ASN A 131 5.62 5.11 19.77
C ASN A 131 6.85 5.94 19.41
N THR A 132 7.78 6.09 20.35
CA THR A 132 9.10 6.67 20.08
C THR A 132 9.85 5.78 19.10
N ARG A 133 10.88 6.32 18.44
CA ARG A 133 11.75 5.51 17.56
C ARG A 133 12.45 4.35 18.28
N LYS A 134 12.44 4.35 19.62
CA LYS A 134 12.94 3.26 20.47
C LYS A 134 11.88 2.19 20.77
N GLY A 135 10.62 2.41 20.38
CA GLY A 135 9.50 1.49 20.60
C GLY A 135 8.71 1.74 21.87
N GLU A 136 9.00 2.82 22.61
CA GLU A 136 8.28 3.17 23.83
C GLU A 136 6.98 3.92 23.50
N PRO A 137 5.85 3.66 24.16
CA PRO A 137 4.62 4.42 23.96
C PRO A 137 4.83 5.92 24.21
N PHE A 138 4.20 6.77 23.41
CA PHE A 138 4.16 8.21 23.68
C PHE A 138 3.45 8.50 25.02
N PRO A 139 3.72 9.66 25.66
CA PRO A 139 2.94 10.10 26.81
C PRO A 139 1.44 10.19 26.49
N LYS A 140 0.59 9.85 27.46
CA LYS A 140 -0.85 9.98 27.30
C LYS A 140 -1.21 11.46 27.11
N PRO A 141 -1.94 11.84 26.04
CA PRO A 141 -2.32 13.22 25.80
C PRO A 141 -3.40 13.68 26.80
N GLY A 142 -3.47 14.99 27.01
CA GLY A 142 -4.54 15.59 27.83
C GLY A 142 -5.90 15.51 27.15
N GLU A 143 -5.97 15.85 25.87
CA GLU A 143 -7.16 15.74 25.03
C GLU A 143 -7.04 14.57 24.06
N ILE A 144 -7.96 13.60 24.13
CA ILE A 144 -7.90 12.37 23.35
C ILE A 144 -8.86 12.46 22.17
N SER A 145 -8.40 12.07 20.98
CA SER A 145 -9.25 11.94 19.81
C SER A 145 -10.30 10.84 19.99
N GLU A 146 -11.58 11.23 20.07
CA GLU A 146 -12.71 10.29 20.20
C GLU A 146 -12.76 9.28 19.04
N LEU A 147 -12.51 9.75 17.82
CA LEU A 147 -12.54 8.92 16.60
C LEU A 147 -11.56 7.74 16.65
N PHE A 148 -10.34 7.97 17.15
CA PHE A 148 -9.34 6.89 17.27
C PHE A 148 -9.57 6.07 18.55
N HIS A 149 -10.08 6.69 19.60
CA HIS A 149 -10.39 6.02 20.86
C HIS A 149 -11.49 4.96 20.69
N GLU A 150 -12.49 5.20 19.84
CA GLU A 150 -13.55 4.22 19.49
C GLU A 150 -12.97 2.87 18.98
N TYR A 151 -11.78 2.91 18.38
CA TYR A 151 -11.09 1.74 17.87
C TYR A 151 -9.93 1.28 18.76
N GLY A 152 -9.82 1.81 19.99
CA GLY A 152 -8.83 1.43 20.99
C GLY A 152 -7.45 2.05 20.80
N PHE A 153 -7.36 3.22 20.15
CA PHE A 153 -6.10 3.96 19.98
C PHE A 153 -6.14 5.32 20.66
N LEU A 154 -5.16 5.58 21.50
CA LEU A 154 -4.96 6.85 22.20
C LEU A 154 -4.01 7.73 21.39
N ARG A 155 -4.51 8.87 20.92
CA ARG A 155 -3.73 9.94 20.30
C ARG A 155 -4.34 11.29 20.68
N GLU A 156 -3.53 12.34 20.58
CA GLU A 156 -4.01 13.71 20.75
C GLU A 156 -4.98 14.08 19.62
N SER A 157 -5.95 14.92 19.94
CA SER A 157 -6.73 15.66 18.94
C SER A 157 -5.78 16.42 18.01
N PHE A 158 -6.08 16.46 16.71
CA PHE A 158 -5.17 17.05 15.72
C PHE A 158 -5.93 17.77 14.62
N SER A 159 -5.24 18.72 13.98
CA SER A 159 -5.71 19.41 12.78
C SER A 159 -4.77 19.10 11.63
N LEU A 160 -5.34 18.75 10.47
CA LEU A 160 -4.56 18.56 9.24
C LEU A 160 -3.89 19.85 8.80
N ARG A 161 -2.66 19.74 8.28
CA ARG A 161 -1.90 20.88 7.75
C ARG A 161 -2.46 21.42 6.43
N LYS A 162 -3.22 20.61 5.68
CA LYS A 162 -3.86 21.01 4.40
C LYS A 162 -2.85 21.49 3.36
N MET A 163 -1.72 20.80 3.28
CA MET A 163 -0.62 21.11 2.37
C MET A 163 -0.50 20.10 1.22
N SER A 164 -1.23 18.99 1.29
CA SER A 164 -1.25 17.97 0.25
C SER A 164 -1.79 18.50 -1.07
N ARG A 165 -1.14 18.11 -2.17
CA ARG A 165 -1.53 18.49 -3.53
C ARG A 165 -2.32 17.37 -4.19
N PRO A 166 -3.15 17.68 -5.21
CA PRO A 166 -3.71 16.67 -6.08
C PRO A 166 -2.62 15.79 -6.71
N VAL A 167 -2.88 14.49 -6.85
CA VAL A 167 -1.99 13.57 -7.56
C VAL A 167 -1.75 14.03 -8.99
N SER A 168 -0.48 14.11 -9.39
CA SER A 168 -0.13 14.29 -10.80
C SER A 168 -0.32 12.97 -11.54
N VAL A 169 -1.46 12.82 -12.22
CA VAL A 169 -1.80 11.59 -12.97
C VAL A 169 -0.89 11.37 -14.19
N ALA A 170 -0.26 12.43 -14.69
CA ALA A 170 0.68 12.37 -15.83
C ALA A 170 2.09 11.89 -15.43
N ALA A 171 2.40 11.82 -14.13
CA ALA A 171 3.71 11.34 -13.70
C ALA A 171 3.84 9.83 -13.93
N ARG A 172 5.02 9.39 -14.36
CA ARG A 172 5.34 8.00 -14.72
C ARG A 172 5.01 7.01 -13.59
N SER A 173 5.47 7.27 -12.37
CA SER A 173 5.20 6.42 -11.20
C SER A 173 3.72 6.43 -10.75
N ASN A 174 2.93 7.38 -11.25
CA ASN A 174 1.51 7.52 -10.95
C ASN A 174 0.60 6.94 -12.04
N MET A 175 1.13 6.10 -12.95
CA MET A 175 0.39 5.49 -14.05
C MET A 175 -0.90 4.79 -13.62
N ARG A 176 -0.92 4.16 -12.43
CA ARG A 176 -2.14 3.57 -11.86
C ARG A 176 -3.28 4.58 -11.75
N PHE A 177 -3.00 5.83 -11.37
CA PHE A 177 -4.01 6.88 -11.27
C PHE A 177 -4.50 7.34 -12.64
N SER A 178 -3.62 7.41 -13.65
CA SER A 178 -4.00 7.68 -15.03
C SER A 178 -4.96 6.61 -15.56
N LEU A 179 -4.63 5.33 -15.36
CA LEU A 179 -5.47 4.22 -15.78
C LEU A 179 -6.81 4.20 -15.05
N ARG A 180 -6.84 4.53 -13.76
CA ARG A 180 -8.10 4.70 -13.00
C ARG A 180 -8.95 5.87 -13.51
N ALA A 181 -8.31 6.93 -14.03
CA ALA A 181 -9.03 8.04 -14.64
C ALA A 181 -9.66 7.65 -15.99
N LEU A 182 -9.00 6.80 -16.77
CA LEU A 182 -9.46 6.35 -18.09
C LEU A 182 -10.49 5.22 -18.01
N PHE A 183 -10.23 4.19 -17.20
CA PHE A 183 -11.01 2.95 -17.16
C PHE A 183 -11.92 2.83 -15.94
N GLY A 184 -11.90 3.84 -15.06
CA GLY A 184 -12.53 3.76 -13.75
C GLY A 184 -11.69 2.98 -12.74
N ILE A 185 -12.08 3.07 -11.47
CA ILE A 185 -11.42 2.35 -10.37
C ILE A 185 -11.97 0.92 -10.34
N GLY A 186 -11.10 -0.08 -10.54
CA GLY A 186 -11.44 -1.49 -10.39
C GLY A 186 -10.64 -2.42 -11.30
N SER A 187 -11.19 -3.61 -11.56
CA SER A 187 -10.49 -4.69 -12.27
C SER A 187 -9.90 -4.28 -13.62
N ARG A 188 -10.63 -3.50 -14.44
CA ARG A 188 -10.16 -3.13 -15.79
C ARG A 188 -8.89 -2.28 -15.74
N SER A 189 -8.84 -1.23 -14.90
CA SER A 189 -7.66 -0.38 -14.77
C SER A 189 -6.45 -1.15 -14.25
N GLU A 190 -6.66 -2.04 -13.29
CA GLU A 190 -5.59 -2.83 -12.68
C GLU A 190 -5.08 -3.94 -13.61
N CYS A 191 -5.96 -4.58 -14.40
CA CYS A 191 -5.56 -5.56 -15.41
C CYS A 191 -4.73 -4.91 -16.52
N ILE A 192 -5.14 -3.74 -17.02
CA ILE A 192 -4.35 -2.99 -18.02
C ILE A 192 -2.99 -2.61 -17.42
N LEU A 193 -2.95 -2.14 -16.17
CA LEU A 193 -1.69 -1.82 -15.51
C LEU A 193 -0.76 -3.04 -15.47
N TYR A 194 -1.26 -4.19 -15.04
CA TYR A 194 -0.47 -5.42 -14.99
C TYR A 194 0.08 -5.79 -16.38
N LEU A 195 -0.76 -5.75 -17.42
CA LEU A 195 -0.35 -6.12 -18.78
C LEU A 195 0.58 -5.08 -19.45
N LEU A 196 0.64 -3.85 -18.94
CA LEU A 196 1.61 -2.84 -19.38
C LEU A 196 3.01 -3.09 -18.84
N THR A 197 3.11 -3.78 -17.70
CA THR A 197 4.38 -4.01 -17.01
C THR A 197 4.87 -5.46 -17.11
N HIS A 198 4.08 -6.34 -17.73
CA HIS A 198 4.41 -7.75 -17.96
C HIS A 198 4.20 -8.10 -19.43
N GLU A 199 4.92 -9.11 -19.93
CA GLU A 199 4.78 -9.57 -21.32
C GLU A 199 3.36 -10.10 -21.60
N ALA A 200 2.81 -10.87 -20.65
CA ALA A 200 1.47 -11.44 -20.67
C ALA A 200 1.08 -11.87 -19.24
N GLY A 201 -0.18 -12.27 -19.03
CA GLY A 201 -0.61 -12.83 -17.75
C GLY A 201 -1.76 -13.83 -17.89
N HIS A 202 -1.65 -14.94 -17.17
CA HIS A 202 -2.81 -15.80 -16.93
C HIS A 202 -3.73 -15.15 -15.89
N PRO A 203 -5.08 -15.28 -15.98
CA PRO A 203 -5.99 -14.60 -15.05
C PRO A 203 -5.72 -14.84 -13.56
N SER A 204 -5.24 -16.02 -13.15
CA SER A 204 -4.86 -16.28 -11.76
C SER A 204 -3.62 -15.51 -11.33
N GLU A 205 -2.60 -15.44 -12.17
CA GLU A 205 -1.36 -14.71 -11.89
C GLU A 205 -1.65 -13.21 -11.77
N VAL A 206 -2.49 -12.69 -12.69
CA VAL A 206 -2.95 -11.30 -12.68
C VAL A 206 -3.74 -11.01 -11.40
N ALA A 207 -4.70 -11.88 -11.03
CA ALA A 207 -5.51 -11.73 -9.84
C ALA A 207 -4.69 -11.69 -8.55
N ASP A 208 -3.74 -12.60 -8.42
CA ASP A 208 -2.83 -12.67 -7.28
C ASP A 208 -1.98 -11.41 -7.19
N ALA A 209 -1.36 -10.99 -8.29
CA ALA A 209 -0.48 -9.81 -8.33
C ALA A 209 -1.24 -8.50 -8.02
N ILE A 210 -2.40 -8.29 -8.64
CA ILE A 210 -3.15 -7.05 -8.44
C ILE A 210 -3.99 -7.07 -7.15
N GLY A 211 -4.18 -8.21 -6.49
CA GLY A 211 -4.97 -8.32 -5.26
C GLY A 211 -6.48 -8.18 -5.46
N ILE A 212 -7.00 -8.62 -6.61
CA ILE A 212 -8.43 -8.64 -6.94
C ILE A 212 -8.89 -10.10 -7.12
N SER A 213 -10.17 -10.40 -6.91
CA SER A 213 -10.67 -11.77 -7.04
C SER A 213 -10.52 -12.31 -8.48
N LEU A 214 -10.18 -13.59 -8.60
CA LEU A 214 -10.00 -14.26 -9.88
C LEU A 214 -11.20 -14.07 -10.82
N ARG A 215 -12.43 -14.18 -10.31
CA ARG A 215 -13.64 -13.98 -11.10
C ARG A 215 -13.71 -12.58 -11.71
N ALA A 216 -13.48 -11.54 -10.89
CA ALA A 216 -13.55 -10.16 -11.37
C ALA A 216 -12.42 -9.82 -12.36
N VAL A 217 -11.26 -10.48 -12.24
CA VAL A 217 -10.16 -10.38 -13.20
C VAL A 217 -10.49 -11.11 -14.50
N GLN A 218 -11.04 -12.32 -14.44
CA GLN A 218 -11.48 -13.07 -15.62
C GLN A 218 -12.52 -12.28 -16.41
N ASP A 219 -13.58 -11.80 -15.74
CA ASP A 219 -14.64 -11.02 -16.36
C ASP A 219 -14.05 -9.77 -17.04
N ALA A 220 -13.18 -9.02 -16.33
CA ALA A 220 -12.54 -7.83 -16.89
C ALA A 220 -11.61 -8.12 -18.08
N LEU A 221 -10.82 -9.19 -18.03
CA LEU A 221 -9.91 -9.56 -19.12
C LEU A 221 -10.67 -10.01 -20.37
N ILE A 222 -11.79 -10.72 -20.21
CA ILE A 222 -12.67 -11.11 -21.31
C ILE A 222 -13.25 -9.86 -21.97
N GLU A 223 -13.85 -8.95 -21.20
CA GLU A 223 -14.41 -7.69 -21.71
C GLU A 223 -13.35 -6.80 -22.37
N LEU A 224 -12.16 -6.72 -21.77
CA LEU A 224 -11.04 -5.98 -22.37
C LEU A 224 -10.60 -6.60 -23.70
N ALA A 225 -10.65 -7.92 -23.85
CA ALA A 225 -10.30 -8.59 -25.09
C ALA A 225 -11.29 -8.32 -26.23
N GLU A 226 -12.57 -8.05 -25.91
CA GLU A 226 -13.58 -7.64 -26.91
C GLU A 226 -13.20 -6.32 -27.62
N SER A 227 -12.36 -5.48 -27.01
CA SER A 227 -11.87 -4.25 -27.65
C SER A 227 -10.92 -4.49 -28.84
N GLY A 228 -10.34 -5.70 -28.95
CA GLY A 228 -9.27 -5.99 -29.90
C GLY A 228 -7.91 -5.35 -29.55
N LEU A 229 -7.80 -4.62 -28.42
CA LEU A 229 -6.55 -4.02 -27.94
C LEU A 229 -5.84 -4.86 -26.89
N VAL A 230 -6.60 -5.70 -26.17
CA VAL A 230 -6.08 -6.80 -25.36
C VAL A 230 -6.31 -8.08 -26.15
N LEU A 231 -5.27 -8.89 -26.27
CA LEU A 231 -5.25 -10.08 -27.11
C LEU A 231 -5.02 -11.32 -26.25
N THR A 232 -5.46 -12.46 -26.75
CA THR A 232 -5.24 -13.75 -26.11
C THR A 232 -4.23 -14.58 -26.89
N ARG A 233 -3.47 -15.41 -26.17
CA ARG A 233 -2.62 -16.45 -26.78
C ARG A 233 -2.67 -17.72 -25.93
N ILE A 234 -2.42 -18.86 -26.57
CA ILE A 234 -2.33 -20.14 -25.88
C ILE A 234 -0.87 -20.43 -25.56
N LYS A 235 -0.57 -20.72 -24.29
CA LYS A 235 0.76 -21.16 -23.84
C LYS A 235 0.70 -22.55 -23.22
N GLY A 236 1.58 -23.45 -23.69
CA GLY A 236 1.71 -24.81 -23.18
C GLY A 236 0.40 -25.63 -23.29
N LYS A 237 -0.01 -26.27 -22.17
CA LYS A 237 -1.19 -27.16 -22.08
C LYS A 237 -2.53 -26.38 -22.09
N ARG A 238 -2.76 -25.54 -23.10
CA ARG A 238 -4.00 -24.75 -23.30
C ARG A 238 -4.27 -23.67 -22.24
N LYS A 239 -3.24 -23.12 -21.59
CA LYS A 239 -3.43 -21.95 -20.72
C LYS A 239 -3.61 -20.70 -21.59
N ILE A 240 -4.71 -19.98 -21.38
CA ILE A 240 -4.97 -18.71 -22.06
C ILE A 240 -4.28 -17.61 -21.28
N GLU A 241 -3.31 -16.95 -21.93
CA GLU A 241 -2.70 -15.72 -21.43
C GLU A 241 -3.28 -14.51 -22.18
N TYR A 242 -3.43 -13.40 -21.46
CA TYR A 242 -3.81 -12.11 -22.01
C TYR A 242 -2.56 -11.24 -22.14
N TRP A 243 -2.49 -10.42 -23.18
CA TRP A 243 -1.38 -9.49 -23.42
C TRP A 243 -1.86 -8.27 -24.21
N LEU A 244 -1.07 -7.20 -24.20
CA LEU A 244 -1.29 -5.99 -25.01
C LEU A 244 0.03 -5.46 -25.58
N SER A 245 -0.06 -4.58 -26.58
CA SER A 245 1.13 -3.93 -27.14
C SER A 245 1.59 -2.80 -26.22
N GLN A 246 2.60 -3.06 -25.40
CA GLN A 246 3.20 -2.06 -24.51
C GLN A 246 3.68 -0.80 -25.27
N LYS A 247 4.21 -0.95 -26.49
CA LYS A 247 4.61 0.19 -27.33
C LYS A 247 3.42 1.08 -27.68
N ARG A 248 2.35 0.51 -28.27
CA ARG A 248 1.16 1.29 -28.68
C ARG A 248 0.49 1.98 -27.49
N TRP A 249 0.40 1.27 -26.36
CA TRP A 249 -0.18 1.83 -25.15
C TRP A 249 0.73 2.86 -24.48
N GLY A 250 2.04 2.65 -24.51
CA GLY A 250 3.02 3.66 -24.09
C GLY A 250 2.84 4.93 -24.89
N GLU A 251 2.74 4.84 -26.23
CA GLU A 251 2.57 5.99 -27.14
C GLU A 251 1.30 6.75 -26.81
N PHE A 252 0.22 6.01 -26.51
CA PHE A 252 -1.06 6.58 -26.12
C PHE A 252 -1.02 7.27 -24.75
N LEU A 253 -0.38 6.66 -23.74
CA LEU A 253 -0.42 7.13 -22.35
C LEU A 253 0.64 8.19 -22.02
N LEU A 254 1.83 8.08 -22.62
CA LEU A 254 3.00 8.92 -22.33
C LEU A 254 3.38 9.85 -23.50
N GLY A 255 2.79 9.64 -24.69
CA GLY A 255 3.09 10.41 -25.89
C GLY A 255 4.16 9.77 -26.78
N ALA A 256 4.32 10.31 -28.00
CA ALA A 256 5.10 9.71 -29.09
C ALA A 256 6.63 9.70 -28.90
N ASN A 257 7.17 10.32 -27.85
CA ASN A 257 8.62 10.40 -27.59
C ASN A 257 9.08 9.28 -26.62
N LEU A 258 8.73 8.02 -26.90
CA LEU A 258 9.10 6.87 -26.05
C LEU A 258 10.50 6.34 -26.24
N ASP A 259 11.23 6.79 -27.26
CA ASP A 259 12.57 6.26 -27.54
C ASP A 259 13.52 6.43 -26.33
N ASP A 260 13.25 7.39 -25.44
CA ASP A 260 13.96 7.59 -24.16
C ASP A 260 13.15 7.30 -22.88
N GLN A 261 11.81 7.15 -22.97
CA GLN A 261 10.96 6.95 -21.78
C GLN A 261 10.52 5.49 -21.64
N LYS A 262 11.17 4.74 -20.74
CA LYS A 262 10.72 3.38 -20.40
C LYS A 262 9.38 3.42 -19.66
N LEU A 263 8.52 2.43 -19.87
CA LEU A 263 7.36 2.21 -19.00
C LEU A 263 7.83 1.98 -17.55
N PRO A 264 7.03 2.37 -16.55
CA PRO A 264 7.38 2.08 -15.16
C PRO A 264 7.37 0.56 -14.90
N VAL A 265 8.19 0.14 -13.95
CA VAL A 265 8.32 -1.26 -13.52
C VAL A 265 7.21 -1.61 -12.54
N TRP A 266 6.76 -2.86 -12.58
CA TRP A 266 5.86 -3.40 -11.57
C TRP A 266 6.65 -3.78 -10.33
N LEU A 267 6.16 -3.35 -9.17
CA LEU A 267 6.53 -3.93 -7.89
C LEU A 267 5.29 -4.56 -7.30
N ASP A 268 5.40 -5.78 -6.76
CA ASP A 268 4.34 -6.32 -5.92
C ASP A 268 4.47 -5.73 -4.52
N TRP A 269 3.86 -4.56 -4.36
CA TRP A 269 3.83 -3.80 -3.11
C TRP A 269 3.16 -4.56 -1.96
N ILE A 270 2.18 -5.42 -2.25
CA ILE A 270 1.51 -6.21 -1.22
C ILE A 270 2.51 -7.19 -0.62
N SER A 271 3.22 -7.94 -1.48
CA SER A 271 4.25 -8.88 -1.04
C SER A 271 5.44 -8.17 -0.39
N LEU A 272 5.93 -7.07 -0.98
CA LEU A 272 7.04 -6.28 -0.44
C LEU A 272 6.76 -5.81 0.98
N PHE A 273 5.58 -5.22 1.21
CA PHE A 273 5.23 -4.70 2.53
C PHE A 273 4.86 -5.79 3.53
N SER A 274 4.39 -6.94 3.06
CA SER A 274 4.31 -8.14 3.91
C SER A 274 5.70 -8.51 4.43
N ALA A 275 6.69 -8.61 3.53
CA ALA A 275 8.08 -8.93 3.89
C ALA A 275 8.67 -7.92 4.87
N LEU A 276 8.52 -6.63 4.60
CA LEU A 276 9.07 -5.57 5.44
C LEU A 276 8.41 -5.50 6.82
N ASN A 277 7.09 -5.73 6.91
CA ASN A 277 6.40 -5.86 8.19
C ASN A 277 6.89 -7.08 8.97
N ASN A 278 7.08 -8.23 8.30
CA ASN A 278 7.60 -9.44 8.92
C ASN A 278 9.01 -9.23 9.48
N VAL A 279 9.89 -8.54 8.75
CA VAL A 279 11.22 -8.12 9.26
C VAL A 279 11.04 -7.29 10.53
N TRP A 280 10.15 -6.29 10.52
CA TRP A 280 9.94 -5.41 11.67
C TRP A 280 9.41 -6.15 12.91
N ASP A 281 8.43 -7.04 12.72
CA ASP A 281 7.85 -7.83 13.80
C ASP A 281 8.89 -8.76 14.43
N VAL A 282 9.70 -9.43 13.59
CA VAL A 282 10.81 -10.27 14.06
C VAL A 282 11.84 -9.46 14.84
N LEU A 283 12.21 -8.26 14.37
CA LEU A 283 13.13 -7.38 15.09
C LEU A 283 12.58 -6.97 16.47
N ASN A 284 11.26 -6.74 16.58
CA ASN A 284 10.60 -6.44 17.85
C ASN A 284 10.57 -7.65 18.79
N GLU A 285 10.31 -8.85 18.27
CA GLU A 285 10.29 -10.07 19.08
C GLU A 285 11.67 -10.45 19.61
N VAL A 286 12.68 -10.41 18.74
CA VAL A 286 14.06 -10.84 19.07
C VAL A 286 14.67 -9.92 20.13
N GLU A 287 14.27 -8.64 20.17
CA GLU A 287 14.69 -7.70 21.23
C GLU A 287 14.20 -8.13 22.62
N GLN A 288 13.07 -8.84 22.71
CA GLN A 288 12.51 -9.36 23.96
C GLN A 288 13.10 -10.72 24.37
N VAL A 289 13.75 -11.44 23.45
CA VAL A 289 14.36 -12.75 23.73
C VAL A 289 15.70 -12.56 24.44
N ILE A 290 15.93 -13.31 25.52
CA ILE A 290 17.16 -13.20 26.33
C ILE A 290 18.30 -14.08 25.79
N SER A 291 17.99 -15.27 25.25
CA SER A 291 18.99 -16.25 24.80
C SER A 291 19.46 -16.00 23.35
N ASP A 292 20.77 -15.92 23.15
CA ASP A 292 21.37 -15.68 21.82
C ASP A 292 21.08 -16.81 20.82
N TYR A 293 21.03 -18.07 21.28
CA TYR A 293 20.67 -19.20 20.42
C TYR A 293 19.23 -19.07 19.88
N LEU A 294 18.27 -18.73 20.75
CA LEU A 294 16.88 -18.55 20.35
C LEU A 294 16.72 -17.34 19.41
N ARG A 295 17.50 -16.27 19.61
CA ARG A 295 17.55 -15.12 18.68
C ARG A 295 18.01 -15.55 17.29
N SER A 296 19.14 -16.27 17.20
CA SER A 296 19.68 -16.74 15.92
C SER A 296 18.74 -17.70 15.19
N SER A 297 18.06 -18.58 15.93
CA SER A 297 17.06 -19.51 15.36
C SER A 297 15.88 -18.76 14.75
N LYS A 298 15.28 -17.82 15.48
CA LYS A 298 14.14 -17.01 14.99
C LYS A 298 14.51 -16.16 13.78
N LEU A 299 15.70 -15.56 13.78
CA LEU A 299 16.16 -14.77 12.64
C LEU A 299 16.32 -15.64 11.38
N ARG A 300 16.81 -16.88 11.51
CA ARG A 300 16.97 -17.78 10.36
C ARG A 300 15.63 -18.19 9.75
N GLU A 301 14.67 -18.59 10.58
CA GLU A 301 13.31 -18.95 10.16
C GLU A 301 12.60 -17.76 9.47
N ALA A 302 12.75 -16.56 10.04
CA ALA A 302 12.23 -15.34 9.43
C ALA A 302 12.85 -15.06 8.06
N MET A 303 14.17 -15.20 7.92
CA MET A 303 14.90 -14.92 6.67
C MET A 303 14.43 -15.80 5.51
N GLU A 304 14.07 -17.07 5.76
CA GLU A 304 13.51 -17.96 4.73
C GLU A 304 12.17 -17.44 4.19
N THR A 305 11.29 -17.00 5.09
CA THR A 305 9.98 -16.43 4.72
C THR A 305 10.14 -15.09 4.00
N ILE A 306 10.99 -14.22 4.54
CA ILE A 306 11.29 -12.89 3.99
C ILE A 306 11.89 -13.02 2.58
N SER A 307 12.83 -13.94 2.36
CA SER A 307 13.45 -14.15 1.04
C SER A 307 12.43 -14.52 -0.04
N LEU A 308 11.41 -15.32 0.30
CA LEU A 308 10.36 -15.71 -0.63
C LEU A 308 9.48 -14.50 -1.00
N GLU A 309 9.10 -13.68 -0.03
CA GLU A 309 8.26 -12.50 -0.26
C GLU A 309 9.01 -11.39 -1.01
N PHE A 310 10.31 -11.19 -0.75
CA PHE A 310 11.15 -10.28 -1.53
C PHE A 310 11.30 -10.72 -2.98
N SER A 311 11.57 -12.00 -3.23
CA SER A 311 11.66 -12.51 -4.62
C SER A 311 10.35 -12.31 -5.38
N LYS A 312 9.19 -12.47 -4.71
CA LYS A 312 7.88 -12.16 -5.32
C LYS A 312 7.66 -10.67 -5.59
N SER A 313 8.35 -9.78 -4.88
CA SER A 313 8.18 -8.33 -5.02
C SER A 313 8.69 -7.76 -6.34
N GLY A 314 9.54 -8.50 -7.06
CA GLY A 314 10.19 -8.03 -8.28
C GLY A 314 11.40 -7.11 -8.04
N LEU A 315 11.86 -6.99 -6.79
CA LEU A 315 13.16 -6.42 -6.42
C LEU A 315 14.21 -7.54 -6.42
N ASP A 316 14.75 -7.85 -7.60
CA ASP A 316 15.99 -8.62 -7.75
C ASP A 316 17.21 -7.69 -7.85
#